data_AF-A0A1W9RAS3-F1
#
_entry.id   AF-A0A1W9RAS3-F1
#
_cell.length_a   1.000
_cell.length_b   1.000
_cell.length_c   1.000
_cell.angle_alpha   90.00
_cell.angle_beta   90.00
_cell.angle_gamma   90.00
#
_symmetry.space_group_name_H-M   'P 1'
#
loop_
_entity.id
_entity.type
_entity.pdbx_description
1 polymer ?
#
loop_
_entity_poly.entity_id
_entity_poly.type
_entity_poly.pdbx_seq_one_letter_code
_entity_poly.pdbx_strand_id
1 'polypeptide(L)'
;MATGHILPNENLGLLMAYDPYFQVWGHTGGLSGLKTMVFYQKEEKWGISLLTNGDGYLWDIAYILEQYAREFSALSLSMFTIDDDNNNEIIEPNEEVGLLMGFRNSYQRGLENGKVILRCADESVIVIDSVFTISTLNPDEIAVNENNPFKILASDFSGFHQIILHLDYYEDDVWIGKEQYPIYLGATPILLIDDEEHPQRNISMSMEYYKEALVTLDTAFYFRNMTLSPINRNFINQFQKVIWFTGISNQHSNILPDGEQAILAQYLKQGGQLFLSSQNAGDYCGNTGFFTDYLKVKHIQDTWSGLANVTGEVNDTIGNNLQFYIAGGTGNNSSYSPSIVEAVGEGIPVFKYTNTTNVCGVRYAEGYKSLFIPFGPEAINNADDRKELLNRTLIWFDDIYTGLPENQIYPGFPNKLNIFPNPANGHIFLKISEILLFPDT
;
A
#
# COMPACT_ATOMS: atom_id res chain seq x y z
N MET A 1 -20.58 -13.97 3.11
CA MET A 1 -21.27 -15.01 2.31
C MET A 1 -22.74 -14.65 2.16
N ALA A 2 -23.18 -14.36 0.94
CA ALA A 2 -24.57 -14.46 0.53
C ALA A 2 -24.56 -14.94 -0.94
N THR A 3 -24.88 -16.21 -1.17
CA THR A 3 -25.03 -16.80 -2.49
C THR A 3 -26.45 -16.55 -2.97
N GLY A 4 -26.63 -15.77 -4.04
CA GLY A 4 -27.92 -15.54 -4.68
C GLY A 4 -27.83 -15.84 -6.18
N HIS A 5 -28.51 -16.89 -6.64
CA HIS A 5 -28.75 -17.13 -8.06
C HIS A 5 -29.73 -16.08 -8.59
N ILE A 6 -29.35 -15.37 -9.65
CA ILE A 6 -30.25 -14.45 -10.37
C ILE A 6 -30.87 -15.21 -11.54
N LEU A 7 -32.19 -15.42 -11.51
CA LEU A 7 -32.96 -15.79 -12.70
C LEU A 7 -33.34 -14.53 -13.46
N PRO A 8 -33.31 -14.55 -14.81
CA PRO A 8 -33.67 -13.40 -15.62
C PRO A 8 -35.20 -13.28 -15.68
N ASN A 9 -35.70 -12.09 -15.33
CA ASN A 9 -37.11 -11.69 -15.28
C ASN A 9 -37.89 -12.23 -14.08
N GLU A 10 -37.99 -11.42 -13.02
CA GLU A 10 -39.25 -10.92 -12.44
C GLU A 10 -38.94 -10.10 -11.17
N ASN A 11 -39.58 -8.93 -11.06
CA ASN A 11 -39.71 -8.01 -9.91
C ASN A 11 -38.67 -8.08 -8.77
N LEU A 12 -37.90 -6.99 -8.68
CA LEU A 12 -36.83 -6.68 -7.72
C LEU A 12 -37.20 -6.98 -6.26
N GLY A 13 -36.44 -7.89 -5.65
CA GLY A 13 -36.43 -8.12 -4.21
C GLY A 13 -35.77 -6.97 -3.45
N LEU A 14 -36.21 -6.79 -2.21
CA LEU A 14 -35.63 -5.88 -1.23
C LEU A 14 -34.16 -6.28 -0.98
N LEU A 15 -33.21 -5.35 -1.09
CA LEU A 15 -31.81 -5.60 -0.74
C LEU A 15 -31.38 -4.62 0.36
N MET A 16 -30.93 -5.19 1.47
CA MET A 16 -30.25 -4.46 2.54
C MET A 16 -28.78 -4.87 2.53
N ALA A 17 -27.90 -3.88 2.56
CA ALA A 17 -26.47 -4.08 2.68
C ALA A 17 -25.92 -3.20 3.81
N TYR A 18 -24.91 -3.69 4.52
CA TYR A 18 -24.19 -2.95 5.53
C TYR A 18 -22.73 -2.87 5.11
N ASP A 19 -22.20 -1.65 5.07
CA ASP A 19 -20.77 -1.40 4.88
C ASP A 19 -20.11 -1.26 6.26
N PRO A 20 -19.28 -2.24 6.68
CA PRO A 20 -18.63 -2.20 7.99
C PRO A 20 -17.48 -1.19 8.07
N TYR A 21 -16.93 -0.74 6.94
CA TYR A 21 -15.81 0.20 6.90
C TYR A 21 -16.32 1.64 7.13
N PHE A 22 -17.44 2.00 6.50
CA PHE A 22 -18.07 3.32 6.69
C PHE A 22 -19.17 3.33 7.76
N GLN A 23 -19.50 2.17 8.33
CA GLN A 23 -20.63 1.96 9.24
C GLN A 23 -21.98 2.42 8.66
N VAL A 24 -22.18 2.24 7.35
CA VAL A 24 -23.37 2.71 6.64
C VAL A 24 -24.31 1.56 6.32
N TRP A 25 -25.60 1.76 6.60
CA TRP A 25 -26.67 0.87 6.15
C TRP A 25 -27.28 1.39 4.85
N GLY A 26 -27.40 0.52 3.85
CA GLY A 26 -28.07 0.81 2.59
C GLY A 26 -29.33 -0.04 2.39
N HIS A 27 -30.37 0.55 1.81
CA HIS A 27 -31.62 -0.13 1.45
C HIS A 27 -32.00 0.19 0.00
N THR A 28 -32.39 -0.80 -0.80
CA THR A 28 -32.93 -0.58 -2.15
C THR A 28 -34.39 -1.03 -2.25
N GLY A 29 -35.26 -0.17 -2.80
CA GLY A 29 -36.64 -0.54 -3.16
C GLY A 29 -37.15 0.29 -4.34
N GLY A 30 -37.98 -0.30 -5.20
CA GLY A 30 -38.44 0.37 -6.42
C GLY A 30 -39.51 -0.39 -7.20
N LEU A 31 -40.46 0.34 -7.79
CA LEU A 31 -41.46 -0.16 -8.73
C LEU A 31 -41.36 0.68 -10.02
N SER A 32 -41.47 0.04 -11.18
CA SER A 32 -41.59 0.71 -12.49
C SER A 32 -40.45 1.70 -12.81
N GLY A 33 -39.19 1.27 -12.70
CA GLY A 33 -38.02 2.05 -13.12
C GLY A 33 -37.54 3.10 -12.11
N LEU A 34 -38.32 3.42 -11.07
CA LEU A 34 -37.87 4.25 -9.96
C LEU A 34 -37.11 3.40 -8.94
N LYS A 35 -35.88 3.79 -8.58
CA LYS A 35 -35.14 3.18 -7.46
C LYS A 35 -34.94 4.23 -6.36
N THR A 36 -35.34 3.89 -5.14
CA THR A 36 -35.09 4.70 -3.96
C THR A 36 -34.04 4.02 -3.09
N MET A 37 -33.02 4.77 -2.69
CA MET A 37 -32.03 4.32 -1.72
C MET A 37 -31.93 5.28 -0.55
N VAL A 38 -31.75 4.74 0.65
CA VAL A 38 -31.49 5.51 1.85
C VAL A 38 -30.20 5.00 2.49
N PHE A 39 -29.27 5.91 2.73
CA PHE A 39 -28.05 5.69 3.49
C PHE A 39 -28.16 6.44 4.82
N TYR A 40 -27.73 5.83 5.91
CA TYR A 40 -27.76 6.44 7.23
C TYR A 40 -26.47 6.13 7.99
N GLN A 41 -25.80 7.17 8.48
CA GLN A 41 -24.69 7.08 9.42
C GLN A 41 -25.26 7.33 10.83
N LYS A 42 -25.26 6.28 11.66
CA LYS A 42 -25.91 6.28 12.97
C LYS A 42 -25.24 7.15 14.03
N GLU A 43 -23.92 7.20 14.04
CA GLU A 43 -23.10 7.92 15.02
C GLU A 43 -23.09 9.43 14.73
N GLU A 44 -22.99 9.80 13.46
CA GLU A 44 -22.91 11.17 12.94
C GLU A 44 -24.30 11.77 12.63
N LYS A 45 -25.37 10.99 12.79
CA LYS A 45 -26.80 11.38 12.69
C LYS A 45 -27.21 12.07 11.39
N TRP A 46 -26.55 11.76 10.27
CA TRP A 46 -26.96 12.20 8.95
C TRP A 46 -27.31 11.02 8.05
N GLY A 47 -28.04 11.30 6.97
CA GLY A 47 -28.38 10.31 5.97
C GLY A 47 -28.70 10.95 4.62
N ILE A 48 -28.61 10.15 3.56
CA ILE A 48 -28.89 10.57 2.19
C ILE A 48 -30.01 9.71 1.66
N SER A 49 -31.02 10.35 1.06
CA SER A 49 -32.09 9.66 0.33
C SER A 49 -31.97 9.99 -1.15
N LEU A 50 -31.74 8.97 -1.97
CA LEU A 50 -31.65 9.10 -3.42
C LEU A 50 -32.90 8.55 -4.10
N LEU A 51 -33.37 9.29 -5.11
CA LEU A 51 -34.41 8.86 -6.04
C LEU A 51 -33.84 8.88 -7.46
N THR A 52 -33.91 7.76 -8.15
CA THR A 52 -33.44 7.64 -9.54
C THR A 52 -34.60 7.16 -10.41
N ASN A 53 -34.71 7.67 -11.64
CA ASN A 53 -35.86 7.43 -12.53
C ASN A 53 -35.62 6.36 -13.64
N GLY A 54 -34.56 5.56 -13.54
CA GLY A 54 -34.27 4.47 -14.48
C GLY A 54 -32.81 4.40 -14.93
N ASP A 55 -32.42 3.22 -15.41
CA ASP A 55 -31.18 2.78 -16.11
C ASP A 55 -29.77 3.17 -15.62
N GLY A 56 -29.63 3.95 -14.54
CA GLY A 56 -28.31 4.14 -13.92
C GLY A 56 -27.78 2.86 -13.28
N TYR A 57 -26.53 2.49 -13.58
CA TYR A 57 -25.83 1.44 -12.83
C TYR A 57 -25.66 1.90 -11.38
N LEU A 58 -26.01 1.04 -10.43
CA LEU A 58 -25.96 1.36 -8.99
C LEU A 58 -24.57 1.82 -8.54
N TRP A 59 -23.52 1.35 -9.22
CA TRP A 59 -22.13 1.72 -9.00
C TRP A 59 -21.80 3.16 -9.39
N ASP A 60 -22.32 3.68 -10.50
CA ASP A 60 -22.09 5.08 -10.91
C ASP A 60 -22.71 6.06 -9.90
N ILE A 61 -23.83 5.67 -9.28
CA ILE A 61 -24.55 6.48 -8.29
C ILE A 61 -23.87 6.42 -6.93
N ALA A 62 -23.39 5.24 -6.52
CA ALA A 62 -22.56 5.10 -5.33
C ALA A 62 -21.24 5.88 -5.48
N TYR A 63 -20.64 5.84 -6.67
CA TYR A 63 -19.47 6.65 -7.01
C TYR A 63 -19.77 8.15 -6.91
N ILE A 64 -20.85 8.64 -7.51
CA ILE A 64 -21.25 10.06 -7.35
C ILE A 64 -21.48 10.39 -5.88
N LEU A 65 -22.14 9.55 -5.09
CA LEU A 65 -22.33 9.78 -3.66
C LEU A 65 -21.02 9.80 -2.87
N GLU A 66 -20.06 8.95 -3.21
CA GLU A 66 -18.74 8.95 -2.61
C GLU A 66 -17.95 10.21 -2.98
N GLN A 67 -18.00 10.61 -4.26
CA GLN A 67 -17.45 11.89 -4.72
C GLN A 67 -18.11 13.05 -3.97
N TYR A 68 -19.43 13.03 -3.78
CA TYR A 68 -20.16 14.00 -2.96
C TYR A 68 -19.72 13.95 -1.48
N ALA A 69 -19.57 12.76 -0.88
CA ALA A 69 -19.15 12.61 0.50
C ALA A 69 -17.71 13.11 0.74
N ARG A 70 -16.83 12.96 -0.27
CA ARG A 70 -15.47 13.53 -0.28
C ARG A 70 -15.46 15.03 -0.57
N GLU A 71 -16.36 15.53 -1.42
CA GLU A 71 -16.64 16.96 -1.60
C GLU A 71 -17.14 17.63 -0.29
N PHE A 72 -17.61 16.87 0.71
CA PHE A 72 -18.07 17.41 2.00
C PHE A 72 -17.01 17.45 3.12
N SER A 73 -15.79 16.93 2.95
CA SER A 73 -14.71 17.30 3.87
C SER A 73 -14.27 18.72 3.52
N ALA A 74 -14.71 19.71 4.31
CA ALA A 74 -14.40 21.12 4.10
C ALA A 74 -12.94 21.39 3.73
N LEU A 75 -12.05 20.75 4.50
CA LEU A 75 -10.62 20.69 4.28
C LEU A 75 -10.22 19.23 4.10
N SER A 76 -9.19 19.00 3.28
CA SER A 76 -8.54 17.70 3.14
C SER A 76 -7.03 17.85 3.20
N LEU A 77 -6.34 16.89 3.83
CA LEU A 77 -4.89 16.81 3.81
C LEU A 77 -4.42 16.56 2.37
N SER A 78 -3.46 17.37 1.92
CA SER A 78 -2.95 17.37 0.55
C SER A 78 -1.42 17.28 0.49
N MET A 79 -0.75 17.52 1.62
CA MET A 79 0.69 17.42 1.78
C MET A 79 1.02 17.03 3.21
N PHE A 80 2.04 16.20 3.40
CA PHE A 80 2.61 15.85 4.70
C PHE A 80 4.14 15.68 4.60
N THR A 81 4.87 16.33 5.49
CA THR A 81 6.32 16.20 5.63
C THR A 81 6.69 16.26 7.11
N ILE A 82 7.65 15.44 7.49
CA ILE A 82 8.27 15.46 8.82
C ILE A 82 9.52 16.33 8.70
N ASP A 83 9.59 17.35 9.54
CA ASP A 83 10.73 18.26 9.68
C ASP A 83 11.43 17.93 11.00
N ASP A 84 12.49 17.13 10.91
CA ASP A 84 13.30 16.67 12.03
C ASP A 84 14.74 17.19 11.94
N ASP A 85 15.44 17.21 13.07
CA ASP A 85 16.78 17.81 13.16
C ASP A 85 17.81 17.06 12.29
N ASN A 86 17.61 15.75 12.09
CA ASN A 86 18.51 14.88 11.34
C ASN A 86 18.13 14.79 9.83
N ASN A 87 17.00 15.36 9.41
CA ASN A 87 16.44 15.32 8.05
C ASN A 87 16.28 13.91 7.50
N ASN A 88 15.91 12.94 8.35
CA ASN A 88 15.71 11.54 7.97
C ASN A 88 14.22 11.16 7.86
N GLU A 89 13.31 12.02 8.31
CA GLU A 89 11.86 11.80 8.34
C GLU A 89 11.40 10.56 9.14
N ILE A 90 12.24 10.04 10.03
CA ILE A 90 11.96 8.91 10.91
C ILE A 90 11.88 9.46 12.33
N ILE A 91 10.69 9.43 12.91
CA ILE A 91 10.45 9.92 14.27
C ILE A 91 11.11 8.96 15.26
N GLU A 92 12.12 9.45 15.98
CA GLU A 92 12.92 8.69 16.94
C GLU A 92 12.50 9.00 18.39
N PRO A 93 12.76 8.09 19.37
CA PRO A 93 12.45 8.36 20.76
C PRO A 93 13.17 9.61 21.29
N ASN A 94 12.46 10.45 22.03
CA ASN A 94 12.95 11.71 22.61
C ASN A 94 13.27 12.82 21.60
N GLU A 95 12.70 12.75 20.40
CA GLU A 95 12.85 13.74 19.34
C GLU A 95 11.68 14.74 19.31
N GLU A 96 11.98 16.04 19.17
CA GLU A 96 10.99 17.05 18.80
C GLU A 96 10.95 17.15 17.28
N VAL A 97 9.79 16.92 16.67
CA VAL A 97 9.62 17.00 15.22
C VAL A 97 8.52 17.98 14.83
N GLY A 98 8.76 18.70 13.75
CA GLY A 98 7.77 19.51 13.05
C GLY A 98 6.94 18.66 12.10
N LEU A 99 5.64 18.90 12.05
CA LEU A 99 4.73 18.29 11.09
C LEU A 99 4.23 19.37 10.14
N LEU A 100 4.82 19.41 8.95
CA LEU A 100 4.43 20.28 7.86
C LEU A 100 3.28 19.62 7.10
N MET A 101 2.14 20.29 7.06
CA MET A 101 0.89 19.81 6.49
C MET A 101 0.25 20.86 5.59
N GLY A 102 -0.22 20.42 4.42
CA GLY A 102 -0.99 21.24 3.49
C GLY A 102 -2.45 20.84 3.49
N PHE A 103 -3.34 21.82 3.61
CA PHE A 103 -4.79 21.62 3.68
C PHE A 103 -5.46 22.26 2.47
N ARG A 104 -6.11 21.44 1.64
CA ARG A 104 -6.85 21.90 0.47
C ARG A 104 -8.28 22.28 0.87
N ASN A 105 -8.72 23.47 0.49
CA ASN A 105 -10.14 23.80 0.54
C ASN A 105 -10.90 23.00 -0.52
N SER A 106 -11.71 22.07 -0.06
CA SER A 106 -12.50 21.20 -0.95
C SER A 106 -13.93 21.75 -1.18
N TYR A 107 -14.27 22.88 -0.58
CA TYR A 107 -15.50 23.59 -0.90
C TYR A 107 -15.43 24.26 -2.28
N GLN A 108 -16.59 24.41 -2.91
CA GLN A 108 -16.78 25.28 -4.08
C GLN A 108 -16.89 26.77 -3.72
N ARG A 109 -16.66 27.14 -2.45
CA ARG A 109 -16.63 28.52 -1.94
C ARG A 109 -15.36 28.77 -1.14
N GLY A 110 -15.05 30.04 -0.90
CA GLY A 110 -13.99 30.40 0.04
C GLY A 110 -14.30 29.92 1.46
N LEU A 111 -13.26 29.44 2.15
CA LEU A 111 -13.23 29.23 3.59
C LEU A 111 -12.69 30.51 4.23
N GLU A 112 -13.37 31.01 5.27
CA GLU A 112 -12.94 32.20 6.02
C GLU A 112 -12.65 31.81 7.48
N ASN A 113 -11.65 32.42 8.11
CA ASN A 113 -11.30 32.16 9.52
C ASN A 113 -11.19 30.66 9.85
N GLY A 114 -10.59 29.91 8.93
CA GLY A 114 -10.35 28.49 9.08
C GLY A 114 -9.38 28.19 10.21
N LYS A 115 -9.55 27.05 10.86
CA LYS A 115 -8.63 26.57 11.90
C LYS A 115 -8.54 25.05 11.88
N VAL A 116 -7.32 24.54 11.94
CA VAL A 116 -7.02 23.11 12.08
C VAL A 116 -6.42 22.88 13.46
N ILE A 117 -6.94 21.89 14.19
CA ILE A 117 -6.40 21.45 15.48
C ILE A 117 -5.88 20.03 15.36
N LEU A 118 -4.59 19.83 15.61
CA LEU A 118 -3.96 18.53 15.72
C LEU A 118 -4.17 17.94 17.12
N ARG A 119 -4.57 16.67 17.17
CA ARG A 119 -4.67 15.89 18.40
C ARG A 119 -4.03 14.51 18.20
N CYS A 120 -3.39 14.01 19.24
CA CYS A 120 -2.96 12.62 19.32
C CYS A 120 -3.27 12.11 20.73
N ALA A 121 -3.81 10.90 20.82
CA ALA A 121 -4.13 10.27 22.10
C ALA A 121 -3.08 9.22 22.51
N ASP A 122 -2.07 8.99 21.68
CA ASP A 122 -1.03 8.00 21.93
C ASP A 122 -0.03 8.52 22.97
N GLU A 123 0.31 7.69 23.97
CA GLU A 123 1.22 8.06 25.06
C GLU A 123 2.68 8.25 24.58
N SER A 124 3.02 7.68 23.42
CA SER A 124 4.32 7.88 22.77
C SER A 124 4.51 9.30 22.21
N VAL A 125 3.48 10.15 22.22
CA VAL A 125 3.54 11.50 21.64
C VAL A 125 2.95 12.55 22.57
N ILE A 126 3.69 13.64 22.76
CA ILE A 126 3.22 14.87 23.39
C ILE A 126 3.05 15.93 22.29
N VAL A 127 1.84 16.44 22.12
CA VAL A 127 1.58 17.53 21.17
C VAL A 127 2.00 18.87 21.81
N ILE A 128 3.00 19.53 21.23
CA ILE A 128 3.57 20.80 21.69
C ILE A 128 2.85 21.99 21.05
N ASP A 129 2.71 21.96 19.71
CA ASP A 129 1.93 22.94 18.95
C ASP A 129 0.89 22.20 18.11
N SER A 130 -0.36 22.60 18.26
CA SER A 130 -1.53 21.91 17.71
C SER A 130 -2.40 22.79 16.84
N VAL A 131 -2.13 24.10 16.70
CA VAL A 131 -3.11 25.01 16.07
C VAL A 131 -2.53 25.67 14.84
N PHE A 132 -3.22 25.49 13.72
CA PHE A 132 -2.97 26.21 12.47
C PHE A 132 -4.20 27.03 12.09
N THR A 133 -4.01 28.31 11.80
CA THR A 133 -5.09 29.24 11.43
C THR A 133 -4.96 29.68 9.97
N ILE A 134 -6.10 29.77 9.29
CA ILE A 134 -6.24 30.10 7.87
C ILE A 134 -7.15 31.32 7.79
N SER A 135 -6.69 32.45 7.24
CA SER A 135 -7.52 33.67 7.16
C SER A 135 -8.61 33.53 6.09
N THR A 136 -8.21 33.26 4.86
CA THR A 136 -9.08 33.03 3.71
C THR A 136 -8.41 31.98 2.84
N LEU A 137 -9.19 31.04 2.32
CA LEU A 137 -8.70 30.01 1.39
C LEU A 137 -9.71 29.81 0.28
N ASN A 138 -9.32 30.10 -0.97
CA ASN A 138 -10.21 29.97 -2.12
C ASN A 138 -10.49 28.48 -2.44
N PRO A 139 -11.53 28.18 -3.22
CA PRO A 139 -11.76 26.82 -3.71
C PRO A 139 -10.50 26.23 -4.35
N ASP A 140 -10.19 24.99 -4.01
CA ASP A 140 -9.03 24.21 -4.48
C ASP A 140 -7.65 24.75 -4.07
N GLU A 141 -7.59 25.87 -3.36
CA GLU A 141 -6.35 26.42 -2.82
C GLU A 141 -5.86 25.59 -1.64
N ILE A 142 -4.53 25.52 -1.47
CA ILE A 142 -3.87 24.77 -0.41
C ILE A 142 -3.22 25.76 0.57
N ALA A 143 -3.59 25.69 1.84
CA ALA A 143 -2.90 26.39 2.92
C ALA A 143 -1.88 25.46 3.57
N VAL A 144 -0.63 25.89 3.66
CA VAL A 144 0.46 25.12 4.29
C VAL A 144 0.87 25.79 5.59
N ASN A 145 1.05 25.02 6.66
CA ASN A 145 1.51 25.51 7.96
C ASN A 145 3.04 25.75 8.02
N GLU A 146 3.67 26.16 6.92
CA GLU A 146 5.13 26.27 6.79
C GLU A 146 5.79 27.26 7.77
N ASN A 147 5.09 28.34 8.12
CA ASN A 147 5.61 29.37 9.02
C ASN A 147 5.38 29.04 10.50
N ASN A 148 4.49 28.09 10.80
CA ASN A 148 4.24 27.58 12.14
C ASN A 148 3.77 26.11 12.05
N PRO A 149 4.70 25.17 11.81
CA PRO A 149 4.36 23.76 11.73
C PRO A 149 3.74 23.29 13.04
N PHE A 150 2.90 22.25 12.99
CA PHE A 150 2.56 21.56 14.22
C PHE A 150 3.82 20.96 14.82
N LYS A 151 3.89 20.85 16.14
CA LYS A 151 5.05 20.31 16.83
C LYS A 151 4.63 19.19 17.74
N ILE A 152 5.35 18.08 17.66
CA ILE A 152 5.20 16.97 18.58
C ILE A 152 6.56 16.61 19.19
N LEU A 153 6.54 16.12 20.42
CA LEU A 153 7.66 15.44 21.05
C LEU A 153 7.32 13.96 21.10
N ALA A 154 8.16 13.15 20.47
CA ALA A 154 8.16 11.72 20.66
C ALA A 154 8.68 11.41 22.07
N SER A 155 7.81 10.89 22.93
CA SER A 155 8.18 10.37 24.24
C SER A 155 9.13 9.18 24.09
N ASP A 156 9.66 8.69 25.20
CA ASP A 156 10.40 7.43 25.19
C ASP A 156 9.46 6.27 24.77
N PHE A 157 9.83 5.55 23.73
CA PHE A 157 9.10 4.39 23.22
C PHE A 157 10.07 3.32 22.72
N SER A 158 9.59 2.07 22.62
CA SER A 158 10.38 0.95 22.11
C SER A 158 9.79 0.36 20.84
N GLY A 159 10.63 0.20 19.83
CA GLY A 159 10.27 -0.49 18.60
C GLY A 159 9.40 0.34 17.65
N PHE A 160 9.18 -0.24 16.47
CA PHE A 160 8.36 0.35 15.43
C PHE A 160 6.88 0.20 15.74
N HIS A 161 6.10 1.27 15.60
CA HIS A 161 4.65 1.21 15.68
C HIS A 161 3.98 2.37 14.95
N GLN A 162 2.68 2.22 14.65
CA GLN A 162 1.85 3.24 14.02
C GLN A 162 1.01 3.95 15.08
N ILE A 163 0.87 5.26 14.96
CA ILE A 163 -0.08 6.07 15.73
C ILE A 163 -1.02 6.81 14.80
N ILE A 164 -2.12 7.34 15.35
CA ILE A 164 -3.11 8.12 14.60
C ILE A 164 -3.08 9.57 15.05
N LEU A 165 -2.85 10.47 14.09
CA LEU A 165 -3.11 11.89 14.24
C LEU A 165 -4.57 12.17 13.90
N HIS A 166 -5.23 12.96 14.73
CA HIS A 166 -6.58 13.47 14.53
C HIS A 166 -6.50 14.95 14.18
N LEU A 167 -7.04 15.32 13.02
CA LEU A 167 -7.08 16.68 12.52
C LEU A 167 -8.53 17.16 12.59
N ASP A 168 -8.82 18.15 13.42
CA ASP A 168 -10.15 18.72 13.55
C ASP A 168 -10.22 20.08 12.86
N TYR A 169 -11.22 20.26 12.01
CA TYR A 169 -11.41 21.45 11.18
C TYR A 169 -12.52 22.34 11.72
N TYR A 170 -12.27 23.64 11.68
CA TYR A 170 -13.19 24.67 12.12
C TYR A 170 -13.24 25.84 11.12
N GLU A 171 -14.40 26.49 11.04
CA GLU A 171 -14.65 27.76 10.34
C GLU A 171 -15.46 28.64 11.28
N ASP A 172 -15.02 29.89 11.53
CA ASP A 172 -15.65 30.79 12.50
C ASP A 172 -15.91 30.13 13.88
N ASP A 173 -14.94 29.33 14.34
CA ASP A 173 -15.01 28.50 15.56
C ASP A 173 -16.12 27.41 15.58
N VAL A 174 -16.79 27.18 14.46
CA VAL A 174 -17.74 26.07 14.27
C VAL A 174 -16.99 24.87 13.71
N TRP A 175 -17.19 23.69 14.31
CA TRP A 175 -16.60 22.44 13.80
C TRP A 175 -17.23 22.07 12.44
N ILE A 176 -16.39 21.82 11.45
CA ILE A 176 -16.81 21.53 10.06
C ILE A 176 -16.35 20.17 9.56
N GLY A 177 -15.47 19.48 10.29
CA GLY A 177 -15.02 18.15 9.89
C GLY A 177 -13.82 17.65 10.69
N LYS A 178 -13.42 16.43 10.38
CA LYS A 178 -12.22 15.79 10.91
C LYS A 178 -11.58 14.89 9.88
N GLU A 179 -10.29 14.67 9.99
CA GLU A 179 -9.53 13.68 9.24
C GLU A 179 -8.61 12.91 10.20
N GLN A 180 -8.32 11.65 9.87
CA GLN A 180 -7.33 10.84 10.59
C GLN A 180 -6.17 10.55 9.67
N TYR A 181 -4.96 10.71 10.19
CA TYR A 181 -3.75 10.46 9.44
C TYR A 181 -2.80 9.58 10.23
N PRO A 182 -2.47 8.36 9.76
CA PRO A 182 -1.49 7.52 10.41
C PRO A 182 -0.08 8.07 10.21
N ILE A 183 0.72 8.06 11.27
CA ILE A 183 2.18 8.24 11.18
C ILE A 183 2.89 7.08 11.88
N TYR A 184 4.19 6.96 11.64
CA TYR A 184 4.99 5.84 12.13
C TYR A 184 6.12 6.34 13.03
N LEU A 185 6.33 5.66 14.14
CA LEU A 185 7.38 5.92 15.11
C LEU A 185 8.40 4.78 15.07
N GLY A 186 9.68 5.15 15.08
CA GLY A 186 10.81 4.23 15.02
C GLY A 186 11.13 3.70 13.62
N ALA A 187 12.19 2.91 13.54
CA ALA A 187 12.70 2.37 12.28
C ALA A 187 12.19 0.94 12.01
N THR A 188 12.00 0.63 10.72
CA THR A 188 11.71 -0.71 10.21
C THR A 188 12.47 -0.92 8.90
N PRO A 189 12.93 -2.14 8.57
CA PRO A 189 13.68 -2.38 7.34
C PRO A 189 12.84 -2.29 6.05
N ILE A 190 11.50 -2.31 6.16
CA ILE A 190 10.60 -2.40 5.00
C ILE A 190 9.85 -1.08 4.80
N LEU A 191 9.90 -0.57 3.58
CA LEU A 191 9.10 0.54 3.11
C LEU A 191 8.08 0.06 2.08
N LEU A 192 6.80 0.35 2.32
CA LEU A 192 5.70 0.17 1.37
C LEU A 192 5.32 1.52 0.77
N ILE A 193 5.42 1.65 -0.55
CA ILE A 193 5.17 2.88 -1.29
C ILE A 193 3.92 2.72 -2.14
N ASP A 194 2.95 3.58 -1.86
CA ASP A 194 1.76 3.81 -2.67
C ASP A 194 2.03 4.95 -3.64
N ASP A 195 2.28 4.56 -4.88
CA ASP A 195 2.48 5.43 -6.04
C ASP A 195 1.31 5.28 -7.04
N GLU A 196 0.11 5.01 -6.51
CA GLU A 196 -1.09 4.94 -7.32
C GLU A 196 -1.69 6.34 -7.53
N GLU A 197 -1.40 6.92 -8.68
CA GLU A 197 -2.05 8.14 -9.15
C GLU A 197 -3.27 7.83 -10.02
N HIS A 198 -4.41 7.52 -9.38
CA HIS A 198 -5.68 7.41 -10.10
C HIS A 198 -6.65 8.53 -9.69
N PRO A 199 -7.28 9.28 -10.62
CA PRO A 199 -8.26 10.32 -10.28
C PRO A 199 -9.49 9.77 -9.54
N GLN A 200 -9.71 8.46 -9.65
CA GLN A 200 -10.74 7.72 -8.92
C GLN A 200 -10.06 6.83 -7.86
N ARG A 201 -9.30 7.45 -6.94
CA ARG A 201 -8.40 6.85 -5.93
C ARG A 201 -8.94 5.65 -5.12
N ASN A 202 -10.20 5.25 -5.30
CA ASN A 202 -10.92 4.28 -4.47
C ASN A 202 -11.44 3.06 -5.24
N ILE A 203 -11.18 2.93 -6.54
CA ILE A 203 -11.64 1.76 -7.30
C ILE A 203 -10.74 0.55 -7.04
N SER A 204 -9.43 0.78 -6.91
CA SER A 204 -8.43 -0.25 -6.73
C SER A 204 -8.24 -0.64 -5.26
N MET A 205 -8.15 0.36 -4.37
CA MET A 205 -7.71 0.19 -2.98
C MET A 205 -6.44 -0.67 -2.89
N SER A 206 -5.52 -0.55 -3.86
CA SER A 206 -4.38 -1.46 -4.03
C SER A 206 -3.59 -1.58 -2.72
N MET A 207 -3.32 -0.45 -2.07
CA MET A 207 -2.68 -0.34 -0.76
C MET A 207 -3.20 -1.35 0.29
N GLU A 208 -4.52 -1.53 0.40
CA GLU A 208 -5.12 -2.38 1.43
C GLU A 208 -4.73 -3.84 1.27
N TYR A 209 -4.56 -4.30 0.03
CA TYR A 209 -4.15 -5.67 -0.27
C TYR A 209 -2.70 -5.95 0.13
N TYR A 210 -1.80 -4.98 -0.02
CA TYR A 210 -0.41 -5.10 0.46
C TYR A 210 -0.36 -5.04 1.98
N LYS A 211 -1.09 -4.10 2.59
CA LYS A 211 -1.15 -3.96 4.05
C LYS A 211 -1.75 -5.21 4.71
N GLU A 212 -2.86 -5.73 4.19
CA GLU A 212 -3.49 -6.98 4.65
C GLU A 212 -2.48 -8.14 4.65
N ALA A 213 -1.75 -8.32 3.54
CA ALA A 213 -0.77 -9.39 3.41
C ALA A 213 0.41 -9.23 4.39
N LEU A 214 0.99 -8.03 4.52
CA LEU A 214 2.10 -7.76 5.42
C LEU A 214 1.71 -7.88 6.90
N VAL A 215 0.54 -7.38 7.27
CA VAL A 215 0.00 -7.52 8.64
C VAL A 215 -0.26 -8.99 8.97
N THR A 216 -0.79 -9.78 8.02
CA THR A 216 -1.00 -11.22 8.22
C THR A 216 0.31 -11.98 8.38
N LEU A 217 1.42 -11.45 7.83
CA LEU A 217 2.77 -11.98 8.01
C LEU A 217 3.46 -11.47 9.28
N ASP A 218 2.79 -10.69 10.13
CA ASP A 218 3.37 -10.04 11.31
C ASP A 218 4.63 -9.21 10.96
N THR A 219 4.58 -8.56 9.79
CA THR A 219 5.71 -7.82 9.23
C THR A 219 5.50 -6.32 9.44
N ALA A 220 6.39 -5.70 10.20
CA ALA A 220 6.43 -4.24 10.35
C ALA A 220 6.88 -3.56 9.05
N PHE A 221 6.20 -2.49 8.65
CA PHE A 221 6.55 -1.70 7.47
C PHE A 221 6.22 -0.23 7.68
N TYR A 222 7.07 0.65 7.15
CA TYR A 222 6.78 2.06 7.01
C TYR A 222 5.93 2.24 5.76
N PHE A 223 4.90 3.07 5.82
CA PHE A 223 4.05 3.34 4.65
C PHE A 223 4.25 4.77 4.17
N ARG A 224 4.45 4.94 2.87
CA ARG A 224 4.57 6.25 2.22
C ARG A 224 3.54 6.35 1.09
N ASN A 225 2.73 7.40 1.13
CA ASN A 225 1.82 7.75 0.04
C ASN A 225 2.43 8.90 -0.76
N MET A 226 2.76 8.64 -2.03
CA MET A 226 3.48 9.56 -2.91
C MET A 226 2.71 10.85 -3.23
N THR A 227 1.37 10.80 -3.20
CA THR A 227 0.56 12.01 -3.39
C THR A 227 0.76 13.01 -2.26
N LEU A 228 0.82 12.53 -1.01
CA LEU A 228 0.91 13.40 0.16
C LEU A 228 2.35 13.75 0.50
N SER A 229 3.26 12.82 0.27
CA SER A 229 4.63 12.90 0.74
C SER A 229 5.58 12.27 -0.29
N PRO A 230 6.08 13.06 -1.25
CA PRO A 230 6.97 12.58 -2.29
C PRO A 230 8.25 11.97 -1.73
N ILE A 231 8.72 10.88 -2.34
CA ILE A 231 9.95 10.22 -1.92
C ILE A 231 11.20 11.04 -2.31
N ASN A 232 12.23 10.97 -1.49
CA ASN A 232 13.58 11.43 -1.83
C ASN A 232 14.61 10.34 -1.54
N ARG A 233 15.85 10.57 -2.00
CA ARG A 233 16.95 9.60 -1.89
C ARG A 233 17.39 9.34 -0.45
N ASN A 234 17.38 10.36 0.41
CA ASN A 234 17.81 10.21 1.79
C ASN A 234 16.82 9.33 2.55
N PHE A 235 15.52 9.52 2.30
CA PHE A 235 14.49 8.71 2.92
C PHE A 235 14.54 7.24 2.47
N ILE A 236 14.48 6.97 1.16
CA ILE A 236 14.40 5.58 0.67
C ILE A 236 15.61 4.72 1.05
N ASN A 237 16.81 5.32 1.14
CA ASN A 237 18.05 4.58 1.46
C ASN A 237 18.16 4.15 2.93
N GLN A 238 17.23 4.57 3.79
CA GLN A 238 17.17 4.09 5.18
C GLN A 238 16.55 2.70 5.28
N PHE A 239 15.88 2.24 4.23
CA PHE A 239 15.19 0.96 4.19
C PHE A 239 16.04 -0.08 3.45
N GLN A 240 16.01 -1.31 3.93
CA GLN A 240 16.68 -2.43 3.26
C GLN A 240 15.83 -2.98 2.11
N LYS A 241 14.51 -2.92 2.29
CA LYS A 241 13.50 -3.51 1.40
C LYS A 241 12.46 -2.44 1.05
N VAL A 242 12.20 -2.28 -0.24
CA VAL A 242 11.19 -1.38 -0.77
C VAL A 242 10.20 -2.21 -1.57
N ILE A 243 8.92 -2.09 -1.23
CA ILE A 243 7.79 -2.59 -2.02
C ILE A 243 7.13 -1.35 -2.63
N TRP A 244 7.23 -1.20 -3.94
CA TRP A 244 6.69 -0.07 -4.69
C TRP A 244 5.59 -0.55 -5.62
N PHE A 245 4.39 0.02 -5.51
CA PHE A 245 3.30 -0.28 -6.42
C PHE A 245 2.70 0.98 -7.02
N THR A 246 2.39 0.93 -8.31
CA THR A 246 1.77 2.05 -9.04
C THR A 246 0.27 1.84 -9.26
N GLY A 247 -0.29 0.75 -8.70
CA GLY A 247 -1.69 0.36 -8.82
C GLY A 247 -2.25 0.36 -10.25
N ILE A 248 -3.50 0.81 -10.38
CA ILE A 248 -4.20 1.01 -11.65
C ILE A 248 -3.93 2.42 -12.18
N SER A 249 -2.67 2.76 -12.41
CA SER A 249 -2.39 4.00 -13.12
C SER A 249 -2.70 3.81 -14.61
N ASN A 250 -3.96 4.04 -15.00
CA ASN A 250 -4.42 4.08 -16.40
C ASN A 250 -4.29 5.49 -17.00
N GLN A 251 -3.75 6.45 -16.24
CA GLN A 251 -3.46 7.79 -16.70
C GLN A 251 -2.03 7.78 -17.27
N HIS A 252 -1.99 7.45 -18.55
CA HIS A 252 -0.85 7.17 -19.43
C HIS A 252 0.37 8.13 -19.42
N SER A 253 0.46 9.15 -18.56
CA SER A 253 1.49 10.20 -18.65
C SER A 253 2.38 10.42 -17.42
N ASN A 254 2.20 9.70 -16.30
CA ASN A 254 3.01 9.94 -15.09
C ASN A 254 3.43 8.65 -14.32
N ILE A 255 3.56 7.52 -15.00
CA ILE A 255 4.00 6.27 -14.34
C ILE A 255 5.52 6.25 -14.25
N LEU A 256 6.06 6.18 -13.03
CA LEU A 256 7.50 6.15 -12.76
C LEU A 256 8.28 7.18 -13.61
N PRO A 257 8.02 8.49 -13.47
CA PRO A 257 8.78 9.51 -14.18
C PRO A 257 10.29 9.37 -13.95
N ASP A 258 11.09 9.99 -14.83
CA ASP A 258 12.56 9.88 -14.82
C ASP A 258 13.20 10.15 -13.44
N GLY A 259 12.61 11.06 -12.65
CA GLY A 259 13.05 11.36 -11.29
C GLY A 259 12.96 10.16 -10.36
N GLU A 260 11.85 9.42 -10.39
CA GLU A 260 11.63 8.23 -9.57
C GLU A 260 12.49 7.05 -10.03
N GLN A 261 12.58 6.83 -11.35
CA GLN A 261 13.51 5.84 -11.91
C GLN A 261 14.95 6.12 -11.47
N ALA A 262 15.36 7.38 -11.44
CA ALA A 262 16.68 7.77 -10.96
C ALA A 262 16.87 7.55 -9.45
N ILE A 263 15.82 7.69 -8.63
CA ILE A 263 15.86 7.37 -7.19
C ILE A 263 16.02 5.86 -7.00
N LEU A 264 15.18 5.06 -7.65
CA LEU A 264 15.20 3.60 -7.58
C LEU A 264 16.53 3.02 -8.10
N ALA A 265 17.05 3.54 -9.21
CA ALA A 265 18.34 3.14 -9.75
C ALA A 265 19.49 3.37 -8.74
N GLN A 266 19.48 4.49 -8.02
CA GLN A 266 20.50 4.77 -7.00
C GLN A 266 20.33 3.90 -5.76
N TYR A 267 19.10 3.67 -5.33
CA TYR A 267 18.78 2.76 -4.24
C TYR A 267 19.31 1.34 -4.53
N LEU A 268 19.02 0.80 -5.73
CA LEU A 268 19.54 -0.48 -6.18
C LEU A 268 21.06 -0.48 -6.30
N LYS A 269 21.68 0.59 -6.81
CA LYS A 269 23.15 0.70 -6.89
C LYS A 269 23.84 0.60 -5.53
N GLN A 270 23.15 0.95 -4.45
CA GLN A 270 23.66 0.87 -3.06
C GLN A 270 23.38 -0.49 -2.40
N GLY A 271 22.83 -1.46 -3.13
CA GLY A 271 22.52 -2.79 -2.61
C GLY A 271 21.11 -2.94 -2.06
N GLY A 272 20.24 -1.96 -2.33
CA GLY A 272 18.83 -2.02 -1.94
C GLY A 272 18.07 -3.20 -2.56
N GLN A 273 16.95 -3.54 -1.94
CA GLN A 273 16.09 -4.64 -2.36
C GLN A 273 14.73 -4.08 -2.78
N LEU A 274 14.34 -4.27 -4.04
CA LEU A 274 13.13 -3.67 -4.62
C LEU A 274 12.16 -4.74 -5.10
N PHE A 275 10.91 -4.66 -4.66
CA PHE A 275 9.78 -5.31 -5.31
C PHE A 275 8.94 -4.23 -5.98
N LEU A 276 8.96 -4.21 -7.31
CA LEU A 276 8.18 -3.27 -8.12
C LEU A 276 7.02 -3.99 -8.81
N SER A 277 5.81 -3.52 -8.54
CA SER A 277 4.58 -4.01 -9.14
C SER A 277 3.90 -2.90 -9.92
N SER A 278 3.71 -3.10 -11.23
CA SER A 278 3.04 -2.11 -12.07
C SER A 278 2.51 -2.72 -13.35
N GLN A 279 1.21 -2.54 -13.62
CA GLN A 279 0.61 -3.06 -14.86
C GLN A 279 1.10 -2.34 -16.12
N ASN A 280 1.39 -1.04 -16.03
CA ASN A 280 1.66 -0.21 -17.21
C ASN A 280 3.13 0.26 -17.30
N ALA A 281 3.96 0.03 -16.27
CA ALA A 281 5.35 0.47 -16.34
C ALA A 281 6.13 -0.19 -17.48
N GLY A 282 5.78 -1.43 -17.89
CA GLY A 282 6.37 -2.06 -19.08
C GLY A 282 6.16 -1.22 -20.35
N ASP A 283 4.93 -0.75 -20.55
CA ASP A 283 4.52 -0.01 -21.74
C ASP A 283 5.23 1.34 -21.85
N TYR A 284 5.35 2.06 -20.73
CA TYR A 284 5.89 3.43 -20.70
C TYR A 284 7.40 3.47 -20.44
N CYS A 285 7.88 2.62 -19.55
CA CYS A 285 9.26 2.64 -19.07
C CYS A 285 10.09 1.48 -19.63
N GLY A 286 9.50 0.53 -20.37
CA GLY A 286 10.20 -0.68 -20.84
C GLY A 286 11.39 -0.45 -21.77
N ASN A 287 11.53 0.75 -22.33
CA ASN A 287 12.67 1.16 -23.16
C ASN A 287 13.71 2.00 -22.40
N THR A 288 13.52 2.26 -21.10
CA THR A 288 14.47 3.05 -20.32
C THR A 288 15.62 2.18 -19.83
N GLY A 289 16.77 2.82 -19.57
CA GLY A 289 17.91 2.14 -18.95
C GLY A 289 17.61 1.59 -17.56
N PHE A 290 16.64 2.17 -16.84
CA PHE A 290 16.21 1.61 -15.55
C PHE A 290 15.64 0.19 -15.72
N PHE A 291 14.77 -0.03 -16.71
CA PHE A 291 14.20 -1.36 -16.98
C PHE A 291 15.27 -2.36 -17.39
N THR A 292 16.10 -2.02 -18.38
CA THR A 292 17.06 -2.98 -18.93
C THR A 292 18.29 -3.18 -18.04
N ASP A 293 18.84 -2.10 -17.48
CA ASP A 293 20.11 -2.15 -16.75
C ASP A 293 19.93 -2.49 -15.28
N TYR A 294 18.81 -2.08 -14.66
CA TYR A 294 18.56 -2.31 -13.24
C TYR A 294 17.55 -3.44 -12.97
N LEU A 295 16.34 -3.36 -13.55
CA LEU A 295 15.36 -4.43 -13.33
C LEU A 295 15.71 -5.73 -14.09
N LYS A 296 16.61 -5.64 -15.08
CA LYS A 296 16.96 -6.73 -15.99
C LYS A 296 15.75 -7.22 -16.79
N VAL A 297 14.87 -6.28 -17.15
CA VAL A 297 13.61 -6.53 -17.85
C VAL A 297 13.60 -5.85 -19.21
N LYS A 298 13.10 -6.57 -20.21
CA LYS A 298 12.72 -6.02 -21.50
C LYS A 298 11.22 -6.17 -21.69
N HIS A 299 10.54 -5.08 -22.04
CA HIS A 299 9.13 -5.11 -22.42
C HIS A 299 8.94 -5.77 -23.79
N ILE A 300 7.89 -6.58 -23.92
CA ILE A 300 7.60 -7.33 -25.16
C ILE A 300 6.23 -6.97 -25.72
N GLN A 301 5.22 -6.89 -24.86
CA GLN A 301 3.84 -6.63 -25.29
C GLN A 301 3.05 -5.96 -24.17
N ASP A 302 2.31 -4.91 -24.53
CA ASP A 302 1.57 -4.04 -23.61
C ASP A 302 0.54 -4.80 -22.77
N THR A 303 -0.36 -5.54 -23.44
CA THR A 303 -1.44 -6.24 -22.75
C THR A 303 -1.49 -7.71 -23.14
N TRP A 304 -1.39 -8.59 -22.16
CA TRP A 304 -1.71 -10.00 -22.30
C TRP A 304 -3.22 -10.19 -22.40
N SER A 305 -3.68 -10.69 -23.54
CA SER A 305 -5.09 -10.94 -23.82
C SER A 305 -5.52 -12.40 -23.60
N GLY A 306 -4.65 -13.25 -23.07
CA GLY A 306 -4.94 -14.66 -22.80
C GLY A 306 -5.57 -14.87 -21.44
N LEU A 307 -5.52 -16.11 -20.94
CA LEU A 307 -6.03 -16.42 -19.60
C LEU A 307 -5.19 -15.71 -18.54
N ALA A 308 -5.86 -15.08 -17.58
CA ALA A 308 -5.26 -14.39 -16.43
C ALA A 308 -4.68 -15.35 -15.37
N ASN A 309 -4.15 -16.51 -15.79
CA ASN A 309 -3.54 -17.49 -14.90
C ASN A 309 -2.01 -17.36 -14.97
N VAL A 310 -1.38 -17.30 -13.80
CA VAL A 310 0.05 -17.12 -13.63
C VAL A 310 0.62 -18.38 -12.97
N THR A 311 1.78 -18.83 -13.44
CA THR A 311 2.50 -19.96 -12.86
C THR A 311 3.96 -19.59 -12.65
N GLY A 312 4.46 -19.85 -11.44
CA GLY A 312 5.85 -19.63 -11.11
C GLY A 312 6.77 -20.69 -11.71
N GLU A 313 7.96 -20.26 -12.10
CA GLU A 313 9.01 -21.12 -12.62
C GLU A 313 9.41 -22.18 -11.60
N VAL A 314 9.60 -23.40 -12.08
CA VAL A 314 10.00 -24.53 -11.22
C VAL A 314 11.39 -24.26 -10.65
N ASN A 315 11.56 -24.51 -9.34
CA ASN A 315 12.79 -24.27 -8.57
C ASN A 315 13.20 -22.79 -8.45
N ASP A 316 12.41 -21.83 -8.95
CA ASP A 316 12.65 -20.43 -8.65
C ASP A 316 12.31 -20.14 -7.19
N THR A 317 13.15 -19.40 -6.46
CA THR A 317 12.98 -19.21 -5.01
C THR A 317 11.70 -18.45 -4.63
N ILE A 318 11.13 -17.66 -5.53
CA ILE A 318 9.86 -16.95 -5.34
C ILE A 318 8.75 -17.72 -6.05
N GLY A 319 8.95 -17.99 -7.34
CA GLY A 319 7.96 -18.59 -8.21
C GLY A 319 7.57 -20.00 -7.80
N ASN A 320 8.51 -20.85 -7.38
CA ASN A 320 8.41 -22.31 -7.15
C ASN A 320 6.98 -22.91 -7.20
N ASN A 321 6.44 -23.13 -8.41
CA ASN A 321 5.10 -23.70 -8.65
C ASN A 321 3.91 -22.96 -8.02
N LEU A 322 4.09 -21.73 -7.52
CA LEU A 322 3.01 -20.85 -7.10
C LEU A 322 2.10 -20.59 -8.30
N GLN A 323 0.80 -20.76 -8.11
CA GLN A 323 -0.19 -20.61 -9.16
C GLN A 323 -1.37 -19.79 -8.63
N PHE A 324 -1.78 -18.80 -9.39
CA PHE A 324 -2.91 -17.95 -9.03
C PHE A 324 -3.50 -17.30 -10.26
N TYR A 325 -4.74 -16.82 -10.13
CA TYR A 325 -5.35 -15.97 -11.14
C TYR A 325 -5.24 -14.51 -10.73
N ILE A 326 -4.96 -13.63 -11.69
CA ILE A 326 -4.98 -12.17 -11.52
C ILE A 326 -6.36 -11.58 -11.89
N ALA A 327 -7.43 -12.34 -11.63
CA ALA A 327 -8.81 -11.92 -11.84
C ALA A 327 -9.78 -12.72 -10.96
N GLY A 328 -10.81 -12.05 -10.46
CA GLY A 328 -11.90 -12.62 -9.66
C GLY A 328 -11.56 -12.83 -8.19
N GLY A 329 -12.36 -13.69 -7.55
CA GLY A 329 -12.13 -14.14 -6.17
C GLY A 329 -12.09 -13.00 -5.15
N THR A 330 -11.07 -13.01 -4.29
CA THR A 330 -10.82 -11.96 -3.29
C THR A 330 -9.98 -10.81 -3.81
N GLY A 331 -9.59 -10.80 -5.09
CA GLY A 331 -8.88 -9.70 -5.72
C GLY A 331 -9.84 -8.58 -6.14
N ASN A 332 -9.31 -7.39 -6.41
CA ASN A 332 -10.11 -6.22 -6.79
C ASN A 332 -10.51 -6.17 -8.28
N ASN A 333 -10.19 -7.20 -9.08
CA ASN A 333 -10.44 -7.24 -10.53
C ASN A 333 -9.78 -6.10 -11.33
N SER A 334 -8.63 -5.63 -10.85
CA SER A 334 -7.94 -4.48 -11.42
C SER A 334 -6.89 -4.79 -12.49
N SER A 335 -6.69 -6.06 -12.86
CA SER A 335 -5.66 -6.47 -13.81
C SER A 335 -6.06 -6.20 -15.27
N TYR A 336 -6.14 -4.93 -15.68
CA TYR A 336 -6.58 -4.53 -17.02
C TYR A 336 -5.50 -4.60 -18.10
N SER A 337 -4.24 -4.34 -17.74
CA SER A 337 -3.14 -4.33 -18.72
C SER A 337 -1.92 -5.08 -18.20
N PRO A 338 -2.02 -6.39 -17.90
CA PRO A 338 -0.84 -7.11 -17.48
C PRO A 338 0.07 -7.38 -18.69
N SER A 339 1.30 -6.89 -18.68
CA SER A 339 2.22 -6.98 -19.83
C SER A 339 2.89 -8.36 -19.99
N ILE A 340 3.47 -8.61 -21.17
CA ILE A 340 4.50 -9.64 -21.37
C ILE A 340 5.86 -8.97 -21.32
N VAL A 341 6.77 -9.56 -20.55
CA VAL A 341 8.16 -9.14 -20.46
C VAL A 341 9.11 -10.29 -20.77
N GLU A 342 10.40 -9.99 -20.86
CA GLU A 342 11.49 -10.96 -20.94
C GLU A 342 12.60 -10.55 -19.96
N ALA A 343 13.34 -11.54 -19.47
CA ALA A 343 14.57 -11.29 -18.73
C ALA A 343 15.71 -10.95 -19.70
N VAL A 344 16.58 -10.01 -19.32
CA VAL A 344 17.80 -9.65 -20.07
C VAL A 344 19.03 -9.71 -19.19
N GLY A 345 20.20 -9.97 -19.79
CA GLY A 345 21.44 -10.14 -19.02
C GLY A 345 21.31 -11.29 -18.02
N GLU A 346 21.55 -10.99 -16.75
CA GLU A 346 21.47 -11.92 -15.62
C GLU A 346 20.09 -11.95 -14.93
N GLY A 347 19.08 -11.31 -15.53
CA GLY A 347 17.70 -11.44 -15.06
C GLY A 347 17.22 -12.89 -15.14
N ILE A 348 16.40 -13.30 -14.17
CA ILE A 348 15.86 -14.66 -14.05
C ILE A 348 14.33 -14.58 -14.12
N PRO A 349 13.66 -15.26 -15.06
CA PRO A 349 12.21 -15.37 -15.07
C PRO A 349 11.69 -16.02 -13.79
N VAL A 350 10.66 -15.41 -13.19
CA VAL A 350 10.00 -15.89 -11.97
C VAL A 350 8.62 -16.45 -12.27
N PHE A 351 7.88 -15.80 -13.16
CA PHE A 351 6.50 -16.14 -13.51
C PHE A 351 6.30 -16.16 -15.02
N LYS A 352 5.39 -17.02 -15.47
CA LYS A 352 4.84 -17.03 -16.83
C LYS A 352 3.33 -17.10 -16.79
N TYR A 353 2.69 -16.63 -17.86
CA TYR A 353 1.28 -16.96 -18.08
C TYR A 353 1.14 -18.46 -18.33
N THR A 354 0.24 -19.12 -17.60
CA THR A 354 0.13 -20.58 -17.57
C THR A 354 -0.06 -21.16 -18.96
N ASN A 355 0.63 -22.28 -19.25
CA ASN A 355 0.64 -22.95 -20.56
C ASN A 355 1.23 -22.12 -21.72
N THR A 356 2.04 -21.11 -21.42
CA THR A 356 2.75 -20.31 -22.42
C THR A 356 4.24 -20.17 -22.08
N THR A 357 5.02 -19.62 -23.00
CA THR A 357 6.40 -19.19 -22.76
C THR A 357 6.49 -17.71 -22.36
N ASN A 358 5.36 -17.00 -22.30
CA ASN A 358 5.32 -15.56 -22.07
C ASN A 358 5.59 -15.27 -20.60
N VAL A 359 6.69 -14.57 -20.33
CA VAL A 359 7.13 -14.24 -18.97
C VAL A 359 6.34 -13.03 -18.45
N CYS A 360 5.95 -13.11 -17.18
CA CYS A 360 5.24 -12.06 -16.45
C CYS A 360 5.85 -11.85 -15.05
N GLY A 361 7.15 -12.04 -14.92
CA GLY A 361 7.88 -11.71 -13.71
C GLY A 361 9.36 -12.00 -13.88
N VAL A 362 10.21 -11.08 -13.45
CA VAL A 362 11.66 -11.20 -13.55
C VAL A 362 12.27 -10.75 -12.24
N ARG A 363 13.27 -11.50 -11.76
CA ARG A 363 14.11 -11.09 -10.64
C ARG A 363 15.58 -11.00 -11.01
N TYR A 364 16.35 -10.29 -10.20
CA TYR A 364 17.79 -10.18 -10.28
C TYR A 364 18.43 -10.19 -8.88
N ALA A 365 19.63 -10.74 -8.75
CA ALA A 365 20.34 -10.88 -7.47
C ALA A 365 21.87 -10.86 -7.62
N GLU A 366 22.45 -9.76 -8.10
CA GLU A 366 23.91 -9.55 -7.96
C GLU A 366 24.21 -8.12 -7.52
N GLY A 367 24.79 -7.96 -6.33
CA GLY A 367 25.04 -6.66 -5.69
C GLY A 367 23.80 -5.99 -5.10
N TYR A 368 22.62 -6.19 -5.69
CA TYR A 368 21.30 -5.76 -5.21
C TYR A 368 20.24 -6.79 -5.58
N LYS A 369 19.01 -6.62 -5.08
CA LYS A 369 17.88 -7.48 -5.44
C LYS A 369 16.75 -6.68 -6.07
N SER A 370 16.19 -7.17 -7.16
CA SER A 370 14.96 -6.61 -7.74
C SER A 370 14.01 -7.72 -8.15
N LEU A 371 12.73 -7.55 -7.89
CA LEU A 371 11.62 -8.31 -8.47
C LEU A 371 10.71 -7.32 -9.18
N PHE A 372 10.46 -7.55 -10.47
CA PHE A 372 9.45 -6.83 -11.24
C PHE A 372 8.35 -7.80 -11.69
N ILE A 373 7.10 -7.40 -11.48
CA ILE A 373 5.93 -8.06 -12.07
C ILE A 373 5.05 -7.01 -12.77
N PRO A 374 4.57 -7.29 -14.00
CA PRO A 374 3.74 -6.36 -14.76
C PRO A 374 2.26 -6.47 -14.36
N PHE A 375 1.96 -6.79 -13.10
CA PHE A 375 0.60 -6.91 -12.58
C PHE A 375 0.55 -6.65 -11.09
N GLY A 376 -0.60 -6.20 -10.61
CA GLY A 376 -0.82 -5.90 -9.20
C GLY A 376 -1.16 -7.14 -8.36
N PRO A 377 -0.42 -7.44 -7.27
CA PRO A 377 -0.85 -8.34 -6.21
C PRO A 377 -2.30 -8.14 -5.74
N GLU A 378 -2.82 -6.91 -5.75
CA GLU A 378 -4.22 -6.59 -5.47
C GLU A 378 -5.24 -7.33 -6.36
N ALA A 379 -4.83 -7.72 -7.58
CA ALA A 379 -5.67 -8.43 -8.52
C ALA A 379 -5.62 -9.96 -8.33
N ILE A 380 -4.68 -10.48 -7.54
CA ILE A 380 -4.58 -11.91 -7.24
C ILE A 380 -5.83 -12.34 -6.49
N ASN A 381 -6.50 -13.37 -7.01
CA ASN A 381 -7.86 -13.74 -6.63
C ASN A 381 -7.99 -14.49 -5.29
N ASN A 382 -6.90 -14.64 -4.55
CA ASN A 382 -6.83 -15.34 -3.28
C ASN A 382 -5.89 -14.60 -2.31
N ALA A 383 -6.34 -14.39 -1.08
CA ALA A 383 -5.57 -13.69 -0.05
C ALA A 383 -4.33 -14.50 0.39
N ASP A 384 -4.43 -15.83 0.44
CA ASP A 384 -3.30 -16.68 0.79
C ASP A 384 -2.20 -16.66 -0.27
N ASP A 385 -2.57 -16.56 -1.56
CA ASP A 385 -1.60 -16.46 -2.65
C ASP A 385 -0.90 -15.09 -2.68
N ARG A 386 -1.63 -14.00 -2.37
CA ARG A 386 -1.02 -12.67 -2.14
C ARG A 386 0.00 -12.72 -1.02
N LYS A 387 -0.43 -13.25 0.13
CA LYS A 387 0.41 -13.43 1.31
C LYS A 387 1.66 -14.27 0.98
N GLU A 388 1.50 -15.37 0.26
CA GLU A 388 2.60 -16.25 -0.11
C GLU A 388 3.57 -15.58 -1.08
N LEU A 389 3.09 -14.80 -2.06
CA LEU A 389 3.94 -14.01 -2.95
C LEU A 389 4.82 -13.02 -2.16
N LEU A 390 4.21 -12.23 -1.26
CA LEU A 390 4.97 -11.29 -0.44
C LEU A 390 5.92 -12.02 0.51
N ASN A 391 5.47 -13.09 1.16
CA ASN A 391 6.28 -13.90 2.07
C ASN A 391 7.55 -14.44 1.38
N ARG A 392 7.39 -15.10 0.22
CA ARG A 392 8.53 -15.64 -0.54
C ARG A 392 9.48 -14.55 -1.03
N THR A 393 8.93 -13.39 -1.40
CA THR A 393 9.75 -12.23 -1.81
C THR A 393 10.58 -11.70 -0.64
N LEU A 394 9.98 -11.55 0.55
CA LEU A 394 10.69 -11.08 1.75
C LEU A 394 11.74 -12.09 2.24
N ILE A 395 11.40 -13.38 2.23
CA ILE A 395 12.31 -14.48 2.54
C ILE A 395 13.51 -14.49 1.57
N TRP A 396 13.25 -14.31 0.28
CA TRP A 396 14.31 -14.19 -0.73
C TRP A 396 15.17 -12.94 -0.52
N PHE A 397 14.58 -11.80 -0.16
CA PHE A 397 15.31 -10.60 0.22
C PHE A 397 16.26 -10.86 1.40
N ASP A 398 15.86 -11.66 2.38
CA ASP A 398 16.71 -12.01 3.53
C ASP A 398 17.77 -13.11 3.24
N ASP A 399 17.83 -13.65 2.01
CA ASP A 399 18.63 -14.84 1.69
C ASP A 399 18.29 -16.07 2.55
N ILE A 400 17.06 -16.09 3.11
CA ILE A 400 16.54 -17.23 3.83
C ILE A 400 15.98 -18.18 2.77
N TYR A 401 16.59 -19.34 2.58
CA TYR A 401 16.08 -20.32 1.64
C TYR A 401 15.06 -21.23 2.34
N THR A 402 13.77 -21.13 1.99
CA THR A 402 12.73 -22.07 2.45
C THR A 402 12.53 -23.28 1.53
N GLY A 403 13.35 -23.40 0.48
CA GLY A 403 13.18 -24.39 -0.59
C GLY A 403 13.82 -25.75 -0.34
N LEU A 404 13.64 -26.38 0.82
CA LEU A 404 14.10 -27.76 1.01
C LEU A 404 12.95 -28.76 1.01
N PRO A 405 12.96 -29.75 0.08
CA PRO A 405 12.06 -30.88 0.19
C PRO A 405 12.31 -31.61 1.52
N GLU A 406 11.22 -32.03 2.15
CA GLU A 406 11.10 -32.60 3.51
C GLU A 406 11.99 -33.85 3.80
N ASN A 407 12.90 -34.25 2.90
CA ASN A 407 13.69 -35.48 3.02
C ASN A 407 15.20 -35.35 2.73
N GLN A 408 15.79 -34.15 2.78
CA GLN A 408 17.25 -34.03 2.83
C GLN A 408 17.74 -33.69 4.24
N ILE A 409 18.22 -34.71 4.95
CA ILE A 409 19.05 -34.54 6.14
C ILE A 409 20.34 -33.86 5.68
N TYR A 410 20.55 -32.61 6.08
CA TYR A 410 21.84 -31.96 5.96
C TYR A 410 22.83 -32.61 6.92
N PRO A 411 23.95 -33.18 6.44
CA PRO A 411 25.03 -33.58 7.32
C PRO A 411 25.73 -32.29 7.78
N GLY A 412 25.30 -31.73 8.90
CA GLY A 412 25.95 -30.54 9.48
C GLY A 412 25.13 -29.75 10.49
N PHE A 413 23.81 -29.90 10.54
CA PHE A 413 23.02 -29.34 11.65
C PHE A 413 22.86 -30.40 12.75
N PRO A 414 23.23 -30.11 14.01
CA PRO A 414 23.02 -31.05 15.09
C PRO A 414 21.52 -31.25 15.28
N ASN A 415 21.03 -32.44 14.91
CA ASN A 415 19.63 -32.88 15.00
C ASN A 415 19.01 -32.87 16.41
N LYS A 416 19.68 -32.30 17.40
CA LYS A 416 19.18 -32.11 18.77
C LYS A 416 19.75 -30.82 19.36
N LEU A 417 18.95 -29.77 19.37
CA LEU A 417 19.20 -28.62 20.23
C LEU A 417 18.96 -29.06 21.68
N ASN A 418 20.04 -29.28 22.44
CA ASN A 418 19.94 -29.62 23.86
C ASN A 418 19.78 -28.32 24.66
N ILE A 419 18.54 -28.05 25.06
CA ILE A 419 18.16 -26.89 25.87
C ILE A 419 18.00 -27.33 27.33
N PHE A 420 18.67 -26.64 28.26
CA PHE A 420 18.55 -26.92 29.69
C PHE A 420 18.54 -25.62 30.53
N PRO A 421 17.74 -25.54 31.61
CA PRO A 421 16.70 -26.50 32.01
C PRO A 421 15.47 -26.42 31.08
N ASN A 422 14.81 -27.56 30.88
CA ASN A 422 13.47 -27.64 30.27
C ASN A 422 12.55 -28.43 31.22
N PRO A 423 11.52 -27.80 31.82
CA PRO A 423 11.12 -26.40 31.65
C PRO A 423 12.13 -25.41 32.24
N ALA A 424 12.28 -24.25 31.58
CA ALA A 424 13.24 -23.22 31.98
C ALA A 424 12.69 -22.34 33.12
N ASN A 425 13.57 -21.86 34.00
CA ASN A 425 13.19 -20.88 35.02
C ASN A 425 14.27 -19.80 35.18
N GLY A 426 14.05 -18.65 34.55
CA GLY A 426 14.90 -17.45 34.64
C GLY A 426 16.15 -17.43 33.75
N HIS A 427 16.59 -18.56 33.19
CA HIS A 427 17.70 -18.63 32.23
C HIS A 427 17.66 -19.96 31.45
N ILE A 428 18.28 -19.97 30.27
CA ILE A 428 18.43 -21.15 29.41
C ILE A 428 19.89 -21.25 28.98
N PHE A 429 20.42 -22.46 28.97
CA PHE A 429 21.74 -22.79 28.44
C PHE A 429 21.59 -23.55 27.12
N LEU A 430 22.24 -23.03 26.08
CA LEU A 430 22.36 -23.68 24.78
C LEU A 430 23.76 -24.29 24.67
N LYS A 431 23.83 -25.61 24.54
CA LYS A 431 25.09 -26.29 24.26
C LYS A 431 25.28 -26.38 22.76
N ILE A 432 26.03 -25.43 22.18
CA ILE A 432 26.46 -25.50 20.78
C ILE A 432 27.55 -26.56 20.69
N SER A 433 27.27 -27.68 20.00
CA SER A 433 28.16 -28.85 20.03
C SER A 433 29.27 -28.85 19.00
N GLU A 434 29.36 -27.89 18.08
CA GLU A 434 30.48 -27.80 17.13
C GLU A 434 30.88 -26.34 16.88
N ILE A 435 32.19 -26.14 16.69
CA ILE A 435 32.82 -24.83 16.44
C ILE A 435 32.26 -24.28 15.12
N LEU A 436 31.56 -23.15 15.19
CA LEU A 436 31.32 -22.31 14.01
C LEU A 436 32.68 -21.77 13.55
N LEU A 437 33.30 -22.45 12.60
CA LEU A 437 34.39 -21.88 11.83
C LEU A 437 33.77 -20.90 10.84
N PHE A 438 33.82 -19.61 11.18
CA PHE A 438 33.70 -18.57 10.17
C PHE A 438 34.90 -18.72 9.24
N PRO A 439 34.71 -18.84 7.91
CA PRO A 439 35.84 -18.85 7.00
C PRO A 439 36.51 -17.47 7.07
N ASP A 440 37.80 -17.46 7.42
CA ASP A 440 38.65 -16.28 7.30
C ASP A 440 38.80 -15.91 5.82
N THR A 441 38.68 -14.59 5.56
CA THR A 441 38.84 -13.80 4.32
C THR A 441 37.73 -13.83 3.28
#